data_AF-A0A3S2A6P3-F1
#
_entry.id   AF-A0A3S2A6P3-F1
#
_cell.length_a   1.000
_cell.length_b   1.000
_cell.length_c   1.000
_cell.angle_alpha   90.00
_cell.angle_beta   90.00
_cell.angle_gamma   90.00
#
_symmetry.space_group_name_H-M   'P 1'
#
loop_
_entity.id
_entity.type
_entity.pdbx_description
1 polymer ?
#
loop_
_entity_poly.entity_id
_entity_poly.type
_entity_poly.pdbx_seq_one_letter_code
_entity_poly.pdbx_strand_id
1 'polypeptide(L)' 'MSNRFALTGARIFDGDDWHEGHALVVRDGLVEAILPTGAVPSDIALVDAGDGLLV' A
#
# COMPACT_ATOMS: atom_id res chain seq x y z
N MET A 1 -9.00 -17.61 -6.22
CA MET A 1 -8.17 -16.44 -6.58
C MET A 1 -8.20 -15.51 -5.39
N SER A 2 -7.06 -15.16 -4.80
CA SER A 2 -7.02 -14.15 -3.73
C SER A 2 -7.03 -12.75 -4.34
N ASN A 3 -7.82 -11.85 -3.77
CA ASN A 3 -7.84 -10.45 -4.19
C ASN A 3 -6.65 -9.75 -3.52
N ARG A 4 -5.64 -9.38 -4.31
CA ARG A 4 -4.40 -8.77 -3.83
C ARG A 4 -4.09 -7.53 -4.65
N PHE A 5 -3.86 -6.40 -3.99
CA PHE A 5 -3.54 -5.11 -4.61
C PHE A 5 -2.69 -4.25 -3.67
N ALA A 6 -2.07 -3.20 -4.20
CA ALA A 6 -1.32 -2.25 -3.39
C ALA A 6 -1.82 -0.82 -3.63
N LEU A 7 -2.09 -0.08 -2.54
CA LEU A 7 -2.37 1.35 -2.58
C LEU A 7 -1.05 2.12 -2.58
N THR A 8 -0.86 3.02 -3.54
CA THR A 8 0.36 3.84 -3.70
C THR A 8 0.03 5.32 -3.71
N GLY A 9 1.05 6.19 -3.74
CA GLY A 9 0.90 7.64 -3.89
C GLY A 9 0.60 8.37 -2.57
N ALA A 10 -0.16 7.74 -1.67
CA ALA A 10 -0.51 8.33 -0.40
C ALA A 10 0.65 8.30 0.62
N ARG A 11 0.58 9.23 1.57
CA ARG A 11 1.35 9.19 2.81
C ARG A 11 0.59 8.34 3.82
N ILE A 12 1.20 7.26 4.30
CA ILE A 12 0.54 6.24 5.14
C ILE A 12 0.91 6.47 6.60
N PHE A 13 -0.06 6.45 7.51
CA PHE A 13 0.16 6.31 8.94
C PHE A 13 -0.27 4.91 9.37
N ASP A 14 0.58 4.19 10.10
CA ASP A 14 0.27 2.82 10.54
C ASP A 14 -0.17 2.71 12.02
N GLY A 15 -0.23 3.85 12.72
CA GLY A 15 -0.53 3.94 14.13
C GLY A 15 0.68 4.27 15.01
N ASP A 16 1.90 4.15 14.47
CA ASP A 16 3.15 4.52 15.16
C ASP A 16 3.96 5.51 14.31
N ASP A 17 4.20 5.19 13.03
CA ASP A 17 5.05 5.93 12.12
C ASP A 17 4.34 6.39 10.84
N TRP A 18 4.91 7.43 10.23
CA TRP A 18 4.54 7.90 8.89
C TRP A 18 5.45 7.30 7.82
N HIS A 19 4.85 6.74 6.78
CA HIS A 19 5.52 6.14 5.63
C HIS A 19 5.24 6.96 4.37
N GLU A 20 6.28 7.63 3.85
CA GLU A 20 6.27 8.31 2.55
C GLU A 20 6.97 7.43 1.49
N GLY A 21 6.46 7.44 0.25
CA GLY A 21 7.02 6.60 -0.82
C GLY A 21 6.85 5.09 -0.60
N HIS A 22 5.89 4.71 0.23
CA HIS A 22 5.51 3.33 0.52
C HIS A 22 4.14 3.00 -0.09
N ALA A 23 3.84 1.70 -0.11
CA ALA A 23 2.59 1.14 -0.56
C ALA A 23 1.96 0.25 0.51
N LEU A 24 0.65 0.31 0.66
CA LEU A 24 -0.13 -0.59 1.53
C LEU A 24 -0.62 -1.77 0.70
N VAL A 25 -0.07 -2.96 0.94
CA VAL A 25 -0.52 -4.20 0.28
C VAL A 25 -1.72 -4.75 1.05
N VAL A 26 -2.82 -4.96 0.33
CA VAL A 26 -4.05 -5.55 0.85
C VAL A 26 -4.25 -6.90 0.19
N ARG A 27 -4.51 -7.93 1.00
CA ARG A 27 -4.87 -9.27 0.55
C ARG A 27 -6.14 -9.74 1.24
N ASP A 28 -7.14 -10.09 0.45
CA ASP A 28 -8.41 -10.65 0.92
C ASP A 28 -9.06 -9.77 2.01
N GLY A 29 -8.97 -8.44 1.83
CA GLY A 29 -9.54 -7.43 2.72
C GLY A 29 -8.71 -7.11 3.97
N LEU A 30 -7.53 -7.73 4.12
CA LEU A 30 -6.62 -7.51 5.25
C LEU A 30 -5.34 -6.81 4.79
N VAL A 31 -4.76 -6.01 5.67
CA VAL A 31 -3.40 -5.49 5.47
C VAL A 31 -2.43 -6.65 5.49
N GLU A 32 -1.72 -6.84 4.39
CA GLU A 32 -0.67 -7.85 4.28
C GLU A 32 0.69 -7.26 4.68
N ALA A 33 1.02 -6.06 4.18
CA ALA A 33 2.31 -5.41 4.41
C ALA A 33 2.27 -3.92 4.07
N ILE A 34 3.20 -3.16 4.64
CA ILE A 34 3.62 -1.85 4.14
C ILE A 34 5.04 -2.03 3.59
N LEU A 35 5.26 -1.67 2.33
CA LEU A 35 6.53 -1.86 1.64
C LEU A 35 6.93 -0.57 0.91
N PRO A 36 8.24 -0.27 0.71
CA PRO A 36 8.63 0.75 -0.24
C PRO A 36 7.97 0.48 -1.61
N THR A 37 7.48 1.51 -2.31
CA THR A 37 6.73 1.31 -3.56
C THR A 37 7.52 0.51 -4.61
N GLY A 38 8.84 0.69 -4.67
CA GLY A 38 9.73 -0.07 -5.57
C GLY A 38 9.94 -1.54 -5.19
N ALA A 39 9.52 -1.95 -3.99
CA ALA A 39 9.58 -3.33 -3.51
C ALA A 39 8.26 -4.10 -3.69
N VAL A 40 7.22 -3.45 -4.22
CA VAL A 40 5.93 -4.10 -4.53
C VAL A 40 6.12 -5.07 -5.70
N PRO A 41 5.79 -6.37 -5.54
CA PRO A 41 5.83 -7.32 -6.65
C PRO A 41 5.09 -6.84 -7.91
N SER A 42 5.65 -7.08 -9.10
CA SER A 42 5.09 -6.57 -10.36
C SER A 42 3.79 -7.25 -10.80
N ASP A 43 3.41 -8.35 -10.15
CA ASP A 43 2.22 -9.15 -10.44
C ASP A 43 0.96 -8.69 -9.67
N ILE A 44 1.10 -7.71 -8.76
CA ILE A 44 -0.04 -7.11 -8.05
C ILE A 44 -0.47 -5.79 -8.70
N ALA A 45 -1.79 -5.59 -8.73
CA ALA A 45 -2.38 -4.36 -9.22
C ALA A 45 -2.03 -3.19 -8.29
N LEU A 46 -1.59 -2.09 -8.87
CA LEU A 46 -1.37 -0.83 -8.17
C LEU A 46 -2.62 0.05 -8.29
N VAL A 47 -3.04 0.63 -7.18
CA VAL A 47 -4.13 1.59 -7.10
C VAL A 47 -3.56 2.89 -6.55
N ASP A 48 -3.52 3.92 -7.39
CA ASP A 48 -3.01 5.22 -7.00
C ASP A 48 -4.05 5.95 -6.12
N ALA A 49 -3.67 6.23 -4.88
CA ALA A 49 -4.45 7.01 -3.93
C ALA A 49 -4.18 8.52 -4.06
N GLY A 50 -3.29 8.93 -4.98
CA GLY A 50 -2.81 10.30 -5.14
C GLY A 50 -2.03 10.79 -3.92
N ASP A 51 -1.78 12.10 -3.84
CA ASP A 51 -1.08 12.74 -2.70
C ASP A 51 -1.93 12.81 -1.42
N GLY A 52 -2.85 11.88 -1.24
CA GLY A 52 -3.75 11.78 -0.10
C GLY A 52 -3.10 11.18 1.15
N LEU A 53 -3.93 11.01 2.18
CA LEU A 53 -3.55 10.42 3.47
C LEU A 53 -4.26 9.07 3.62
N LEU A 54 -3.51 8.03 4.00
CA LEU A 54 -4.06 6.75 4.44
C LEU A 54 -3.81 6.61 5.95
N VAL A 55 -4.88 6.38 6.72
CA VAL A 55 -4.89 6.30 8.19
C VAL A 55 -5.81 5.19 8.68
#